data_AF-A0AAD6GUX8-F1
#
_entry.id   AF-A0AAD6GUX8-F1
#
_cell.length_a   1.000
_cell.length_b   1.000
_cell.length_c   1.000
_cell.angle_alpha   90.00
_cell.angle_beta   90.00
_cell.angle_gamma   90.00
#
_symmetry.space_group_name_H-M   'P 1'
#
loop_
_entity.id
_entity.type
_entity.pdbx_description
1 polymer ?
#
loop_
_entity_poly.entity_id
_entity_poly.type
_entity_poly.pdbx_seq_one_letter_code
_entity_poly.pdbx_strand_id
1 'polypeptide(L)'
;MNWLCLQSGLRTIISVAAPYIPNSIWGVAFEAIAKEEREVYDGPQSGREGLDPQLADLCNIDEYTTENNSIYYSPLRLLSAILKLERNQENSAHMTTFMGRLECDFLALCRKRDVRALTILVQWMGLMCAVAEWQPWIEGKNQGRVHRYLHVLRAEYRSNGFASAKISSSGMWI
;
A
#
# COMPACT_ATOMS: atom_id res chain seq x y z
N MET A 1 -0.85 -17.63 2.79
CA MET A 1 0.23 -16.60 2.80
C MET A 1 1.36 -16.83 1.77
N ASN A 2 1.40 -17.93 1.00
CA ASN A 2 2.45 -18.14 -0.03
C ASN A 2 2.53 -17.01 -1.06
N TRP A 3 1.40 -16.46 -1.47
CA TRP A 3 1.33 -15.33 -2.40
C TRP A 3 2.11 -14.09 -1.94
N LEU A 4 2.09 -13.76 -0.64
CA LEU A 4 2.80 -12.59 -0.09
C LEU A 4 4.33 -12.78 -0.18
N CYS A 5 4.80 -14.01 -0.07
CA CYS A 5 6.23 -14.34 -0.10
C CYS A 5 6.78 -14.40 -1.54
N LEU A 6 5.90 -14.67 -2.51
CA LEU A 6 6.28 -14.73 -3.92
C LEU A 6 6.66 -13.34 -4.45
N GLN A 7 5.96 -12.30 -3.98
CA GLN A 7 6.24 -10.90 -4.34
C GLN A 7 7.55 -10.39 -3.71
N SER A 8 7.90 -10.80 -2.49
CA SER A 8 9.19 -10.41 -1.89
C SER A 8 10.40 -10.96 -2.64
N GLY A 9 10.26 -12.09 -3.35
CA GLY A 9 11.35 -12.69 -4.12
C GLY A 9 11.80 -11.82 -5.31
N LEU A 10 10.89 -11.06 -5.92
CA LEU A 10 11.22 -10.17 -7.03
C LEU A 10 12.18 -9.06 -6.60
N ARG A 11 11.97 -8.47 -5.41
CA ARG A 11 12.87 -7.46 -4.84
C ARG A 11 14.29 -8.02 -4.67
N THR A 12 14.41 -9.25 -4.19
CA THR A 12 15.72 -9.92 -4.07
C THR A 12 16.39 -10.09 -5.43
N ILE A 13 15.66 -10.54 -6.45
CA ILE A 13 16.21 -10.70 -7.81
C ILE A 13 16.68 -9.34 -8.34
N ILE A 14 15.87 -8.30 -8.21
CA ILE A 14 16.23 -6.94 -8.64
C ILE A 14 17.49 -6.46 -7.91
N SER A 15 17.62 -6.73 -6.61
CA SER A 15 18.80 -6.32 -5.83
C SER A 15 20.09 -6.97 -6.32
N VAL A 16 20.02 -8.25 -6.73
CA VAL A 16 21.17 -8.97 -7.31
C VAL A 16 21.45 -8.51 -8.75
N ALA A 17 20.40 -8.21 -9.51
CA ALA A 17 20.52 -7.75 -10.89
C ALA A 17 20.92 -6.27 -11.02
N ALA A 18 20.84 -5.48 -9.93
CA ALA A 18 21.02 -4.04 -9.93
C ALA A 18 22.27 -3.53 -10.70
N PRO A 19 23.46 -4.16 -10.61
CA PRO A 19 24.63 -3.71 -11.36
C PRO A 19 24.49 -3.82 -12.89
N TYR A 20 23.59 -4.68 -13.37
CA TYR A 20 23.39 -4.97 -14.79
C TYR A 20 22.21 -4.18 -15.40
N ILE A 21 21.31 -3.65 -14.58
CA ILE A 21 20.09 -2.94 -15.03
C ILE A 21 20.40 -1.74 -15.94
N PRO A 22 21.37 -0.85 -15.62
CA PRO A 22 21.64 0.34 -16.44
C PRO A 22 22.04 0.02 -17.89
N ASN A 23 22.68 -1.14 -18.10
CA ASN A 23 23.15 -1.58 -19.40
C ASN A 23 22.19 -2.55 -20.11
N SER A 24 21.00 -2.77 -19.53
CA SER A 24 19.98 -3.68 -20.08
C SER A 24 18.92 -2.92 -20.87
N ILE A 25 18.11 -3.65 -21.65
CA ILE A 25 16.92 -3.09 -22.32
C ILE A 25 15.90 -2.49 -21.34
N TRP A 26 16.00 -2.84 -20.06
CA TRP A 26 15.09 -2.36 -19.01
C TRP A 26 15.58 -1.09 -18.31
N GLY A 27 16.82 -0.64 -18.56
CA GLY A 27 17.43 0.48 -17.83
C GLY A 27 16.56 1.75 -17.83
N VAL A 28 16.06 2.14 -19.00
CA VAL A 28 15.18 3.32 -19.17
C VAL A 28 13.88 3.17 -18.39
N ALA A 29 13.26 1.99 -18.41
CA ALA A 29 12.02 1.74 -17.69
C ALA A 29 12.22 1.79 -16.17
N PHE A 30 13.29 1.18 -15.65
CA PHE A 30 13.62 1.25 -14.23
C PHE A 30 13.95 2.67 -13.77
N GLU A 31 14.64 3.47 -14.59
CA GLU A 31 14.96 4.86 -14.27
C GLU A 31 13.69 5.74 -14.25
N ALA A 32 12.80 5.58 -15.24
CA ALA A 32 11.54 6.31 -15.30
C ALA A 32 10.65 6.02 -14.07
N ILE A 33 10.51 4.74 -13.71
CA ILE A 33 9.76 4.33 -12.52
C ILE A 33 10.43 4.86 -11.26
N ALA A 34 11.77 4.74 -11.12
CA ALA A 34 12.46 5.25 -9.94
C ALA A 34 12.31 6.77 -9.76
N LYS A 35 12.21 7.52 -10.86
CA LYS A 35 11.94 8.96 -10.82
C LYS A 35 10.52 9.25 -10.35
N GLU A 36 9.52 8.63 -10.97
CA GLU A 36 8.10 8.76 -10.59
C GLU A 36 7.89 8.39 -9.11
N GLU A 37 8.55 7.32 -8.65
CA GLU A 37 8.47 6.89 -7.27
C GLU A 37 9.07 7.89 -6.28
N ARG A 38 10.16 8.58 -6.62
CA ARG A 38 10.66 9.67 -5.76
C ARG A 38 9.63 10.79 -5.68
N GLU A 39 9.00 11.15 -6.79
CA GLU A 39 7.98 12.20 -6.78
C GLU A 39 6.76 11.83 -5.92
N VAL A 40 6.40 10.54 -5.84
CA VAL A 40 5.25 10.05 -5.08
C VAL A 40 5.57 9.75 -3.61
N TYR A 41 6.77 9.24 -3.31
CA TYR A 41 7.09 8.64 -2.00
C TYR A 41 8.17 9.40 -1.19
N ASP A 42 8.86 10.37 -1.78
CA ASP A 42 9.97 11.10 -1.14
C ASP A 42 9.45 12.24 -0.22
N GLY A 43 8.84 11.82 0.89
CA GLY A 43 8.45 12.67 2.01
C GLY A 43 9.50 12.81 3.13
N PRO A 44 9.14 13.47 4.24
CA PRO A 44 10.00 13.62 5.43
C PRO A 44 10.50 12.28 5.97
N GLN A 45 11.80 12.21 6.28
CA GLN A 45 12.49 10.96 6.65
C GLN A 45 12.29 10.52 8.11
N SER A 46 11.60 11.33 8.92
CA SER A 46 11.37 11.06 10.33
C SER A 46 10.05 11.66 10.81
N GLY A 47 9.46 11.01 11.82
CA GLY A 47 8.38 11.57 12.59
C GLY A 47 6.99 11.34 11.99
N ARG A 48 6.02 12.11 12.47
CA ARG A 48 4.60 11.90 12.16
C ARG A 48 4.12 12.64 10.92
N GLU A 49 4.99 13.43 10.30
CA GLU A 49 4.61 14.30 9.20
C GLU A 49 4.13 13.50 7.97
N GLY A 50 2.92 13.81 7.51
CA GLY A 50 2.31 13.15 6.36
C GLY A 50 1.70 11.78 6.63
N LEU A 51 1.74 11.27 7.87
CA LEU A 51 1.05 10.03 8.28
C LEU A 51 -0.37 10.31 8.77
N ASP A 52 -1.24 9.31 8.66
CA ASP A 52 -2.54 9.36 9.34
C ASP A 52 -2.35 9.36 10.87
N PRO A 53 -2.90 10.34 11.61
CA PRO A 53 -2.66 10.46 13.05
C PRO A 53 -3.09 9.23 13.85
N GLN A 54 -4.23 8.62 13.50
CA GLN A 54 -4.78 7.49 14.24
C GLN A 54 -3.95 6.21 13.99
N LEU A 55 -3.50 6.00 12.75
CA LEU A 55 -2.59 4.88 12.46
C LEU A 55 -1.20 5.09 13.06
N ALA A 56 -0.71 6.33 13.12
CA ALA A 56 0.54 6.67 13.78
C ALA A 56 0.46 6.39 15.29
N ASP A 57 -0.63 6.75 15.95
CA ASP A 57 -0.88 6.42 17.37
C ASP A 57 -0.95 4.91 17.60
N LEU A 58 -1.70 4.18 16.75
CA LEU A 58 -1.80 2.73 16.84
C LEU A 58 -0.44 2.02 16.72
N CYS A 59 0.47 2.58 15.91
CA CYS A 59 1.80 2.03 15.68
C CYS A 59 2.85 2.57 16.66
N ASN A 60 2.47 3.40 17.64
CA ASN A 60 3.37 4.11 18.56
C ASN A 60 4.48 4.88 17.84
N ILE A 61 4.13 5.61 16.76
CA ILE A 61 5.07 6.43 16.01
C ILE A 61 5.11 7.83 16.64
N ASP A 62 6.29 8.19 17.14
CA ASP A 62 6.60 9.51 17.68
C ASP A 62 7.37 10.38 16.66
N GLU A 63 7.71 11.61 17.05
CA GLU A 63 8.44 12.57 16.20
C GLU A 63 9.88 12.13 15.86
N TYR A 64 10.44 11.19 16.62
CA TYR A 64 11.80 10.68 16.46
C TYR A 64 11.85 9.31 15.78
N THR A 65 10.68 8.74 15.47
CA THR A 65 10.58 7.44 14.83
C THR A 65 11.09 7.53 13.41
N THR A 66 11.98 6.60 13.07
CA THR A 66 12.59 6.45 11.75
C THR A 66 12.44 5.01 11.28
N GLU A 67 12.78 4.74 10.02
CA GLU A 67 12.79 3.39 9.43
C GLU A 67 13.65 2.40 10.23
N ASN A 68 14.73 2.88 10.85
CA ASN A 68 15.65 2.04 11.63
C ASN A 68 15.10 1.67 13.02
N ASN A 69 14.17 2.46 13.56
CA ASN A 69 13.67 2.28 14.93
C ASN A 69 12.32 1.58 14.99
N SER A 70 11.57 1.55 13.87
CA SER A 70 10.24 0.93 13.83
C SER A 70 9.97 0.19 12.53
N ILE A 71 9.70 -1.11 12.65
CA ILE A 71 9.33 -2.02 11.56
C ILE A 71 7.99 -1.59 10.91
N TYR A 72 7.16 -0.80 11.60
CA TYR A 72 5.88 -0.30 11.09
C TYR A 72 6.00 0.99 10.28
N TYR A 73 7.09 1.74 10.44
CA TYR A 73 7.22 3.09 9.91
C TYR A 73 7.22 3.12 8.38
N SER A 74 8.09 2.34 7.74
CA SER A 74 8.19 2.27 6.27
C SER A 74 6.87 1.79 5.61
N PRO A 75 6.24 0.68 6.05
CA PRO A 75 4.93 0.27 5.54
C PRO A 75 3.84 1.32 5.75
N LEU A 76 3.78 1.95 6.94
CA LEU A 76 2.74 2.94 7.19
C LEU A 76 2.92 4.21 6.35
N ARG A 77 4.16 4.64 6.14
CA ARG A 77 4.47 5.79 5.30
C ARG A 77 4.10 5.54 3.85
N LEU A 78 4.47 4.36 3.32
CA LEU A 78 4.09 3.96 1.98
C LEU A 78 2.57 3.91 1.81
N LEU A 79 1.87 3.31 2.78
CA LEU A 79 0.41 3.29 2.79
C LEU A 79 -0.18 4.71 2.81
N SER A 80 0.36 5.59 3.64
CA SER A 80 -0.13 6.98 3.77
C SER A 80 0.06 7.78 2.48
N ALA A 81 1.16 7.57 1.75
CA ALA A 81 1.38 8.18 0.44
C ALA A 81 0.36 7.66 -0.59
N ILE A 82 0.18 6.34 -0.66
CA ILE A 82 -0.75 5.71 -1.60
C ILE A 82 -2.21 6.09 -1.31
N LEU A 83 -2.61 6.25 -0.04
CA LEU A 83 -3.96 6.66 0.35
C LEU A 83 -4.30 8.11 -0.06
N LYS A 84 -3.29 8.96 -0.29
CA LYS A 84 -3.47 10.33 -0.79
C LYS A 84 -3.66 10.41 -2.30
N LEU A 85 -3.26 9.38 -3.04
CA LEU A 85 -3.42 9.34 -4.48
C LEU A 85 -4.91 9.26 -4.85
N GLU A 86 -5.26 9.94 -5.94
CA GLU A 86 -6.61 9.81 -6.49
C GLU A 86 -6.83 8.39 -7.00
N ARG A 87 -8.02 7.86 -6.74
CA ARG A 87 -8.44 6.53 -7.19
C ARG A 87 -8.85 6.63 -8.65
N ASN A 88 -7.90 6.39 -9.53
CA ASN A 88 -8.11 6.34 -10.98
C ASN A 88 -7.24 5.23 -11.59
N GLN A 89 -7.45 4.96 -12.88
CA GLN A 89 -6.73 3.90 -13.58
C GLN A 89 -5.20 4.13 -13.61
N GLU A 90 -4.76 5.38 -13.77
CA GLU A 90 -3.34 5.75 -13.82
C GLU A 90 -2.62 5.43 -12.49
N ASN A 91 -3.22 5.84 -11.38
CA ASN A 91 -2.66 5.63 -10.04
C ASN A 91 -2.88 4.21 -9.49
N SER A 92 -3.78 3.43 -10.09
CA SER A 92 -4.10 2.08 -9.61
C SER A 92 -2.88 1.16 -9.59
N ALA A 93 -1.94 1.35 -10.52
CA ALA A 93 -0.66 0.65 -10.54
C ALA A 93 0.18 0.97 -9.30
N HIS A 94 0.29 2.24 -8.90
CA HIS A 94 1.01 2.66 -7.69
C HIS A 94 0.46 1.99 -6.43
N MET A 95 -0.86 1.83 -6.35
CA MET A 95 -1.50 1.17 -5.21
C MET A 95 -1.08 -0.30 -5.05
N THR A 96 -0.78 -1.00 -6.16
CA THR A 96 -0.27 -2.38 -6.10
C THR A 96 1.16 -2.51 -5.62
N THR A 97 1.97 -1.45 -5.76
CA THR A 97 3.41 -1.49 -5.44
C THR A 97 3.68 -1.71 -3.95
N PHE A 98 2.72 -1.35 -3.08
CA PHE A 98 2.77 -1.53 -1.63
C PHE A 98 3.30 -2.91 -1.24
N MET A 99 2.73 -3.97 -1.82
CA MET A 99 3.09 -5.34 -1.51
C MET A 99 4.52 -5.71 -1.91
N GLY A 100 5.01 -5.19 -3.03
CA GLY A 100 6.38 -5.45 -3.49
C GLY A 100 7.45 -4.80 -2.61
N ARG A 101 7.06 -3.82 -1.79
CA ARG A 101 7.95 -3.03 -0.93
C ARG A 101 7.96 -3.48 0.53
N LEU A 102 7.07 -4.39 0.93
CA LEU A 102 7.04 -4.88 2.31
C LEU A 102 8.28 -5.71 2.63
N GLU A 103 8.90 -5.36 3.75
CA GLU A 103 10.07 -6.09 4.25
C GLU A 103 9.69 -7.42 4.92
N CYS A 104 10.64 -8.35 4.92
CA CYS A 104 10.46 -9.68 5.51
C CYS A 104 10.07 -9.62 6.99
N ASP A 105 10.60 -8.65 7.74
CA ASP A 105 10.34 -8.49 9.18
C ASP A 105 8.90 -8.04 9.44
N PHE A 106 8.39 -7.11 8.63
CA PHE A 106 6.97 -6.74 8.68
C PHE A 106 6.06 -7.92 8.30
N LEU A 107 6.43 -8.68 7.27
CA LEU A 107 5.69 -9.89 6.90
C LEU A 107 5.72 -10.95 8.01
N ALA A 108 6.80 -11.05 8.78
CA ALA A 108 6.88 -11.93 9.94
C ALA A 108 5.92 -11.51 11.06
N LEU A 109 5.72 -10.21 11.28
CA LEU A 109 4.71 -9.69 12.20
C LEU A 109 3.29 -10.05 11.75
N CYS A 110 2.99 -9.90 10.46
CA CYS A 110 1.72 -10.35 9.88
C CYS A 110 1.49 -11.87 10.09
N ARG A 111 2.54 -12.70 9.94
CA ARG A 111 2.45 -14.15 10.21
C ARG A 111 2.16 -14.45 11.68
N LYS A 112 2.76 -13.68 12.59
CA LYS A 112 2.51 -13.75 14.03
C LYS A 112 1.16 -13.14 14.45
N ARG A 113 0.38 -12.62 13.50
CA ARG A 113 -0.90 -11.95 13.73
C ARG A 113 -0.80 -10.74 14.66
N ASP A 114 0.31 -10.01 14.59
CA ASP A 114 0.40 -8.72 15.30
C ASP A 114 -0.72 -7.79 14.80
N VAL A 115 -1.47 -7.24 15.74
CA VAL A 115 -2.68 -6.45 15.45
C VAL A 115 -2.36 -5.21 14.63
N ARG A 116 -1.23 -4.54 14.91
CA ARG A 116 -0.83 -3.30 14.22
C ARG A 116 -0.42 -3.61 12.78
N ALA A 117 0.40 -4.64 12.59
CA ALA A 117 0.80 -5.09 11.25
C ALA A 117 -0.40 -5.49 10.40
N LEU A 118 -1.34 -6.25 10.98
CA LEU A 118 -2.57 -6.65 10.30
C LEU A 118 -3.48 -5.45 10.00
N THR A 119 -3.50 -4.43 10.85
CA THR A 119 -4.33 -3.24 10.62
C THR A 119 -3.85 -2.48 9.39
N ILE A 120 -2.54 -2.23 9.28
CA ILE A 120 -1.92 -1.63 8.08
C ILE A 120 -2.25 -2.46 6.84
N LEU A 121 -2.13 -3.78 6.93
CA LEU A 121 -2.41 -4.68 5.81
C LEU A 121 -3.90 -4.64 5.39
N VAL A 122 -4.83 -4.61 6.35
CA VAL A 122 -6.27 -4.52 6.07
C VAL A 122 -6.63 -3.20 5.41
N GLN A 123 -6.00 -2.09 5.79
CA GLN A 123 -6.20 -0.80 5.11
C GLN A 123 -5.85 -0.89 3.62
N TRP A 124 -4.69 -1.46 3.32
CA TRP A 124 -4.28 -1.67 1.95
C TRP A 124 -5.24 -2.62 1.20
N MET A 125 -5.68 -3.72 1.84
CA MET A 125 -6.65 -4.62 1.21
C MET A 125 -7.99 -3.92 0.89
N GLY A 126 -8.45 -3.05 1.80
CA GLY A 126 -9.64 -2.22 1.57
C GLY A 126 -9.47 -1.28 0.38
N LEU A 127 -8.30 -0.65 0.24
CA LEU A 127 -7.95 0.16 -0.92
C LEU A 127 -7.98 -0.66 -2.21
N MET A 128 -7.34 -1.83 -2.24
CA MET A 128 -7.31 -2.69 -3.43
C MET A 128 -8.69 -3.17 -3.86
N CYS A 129 -9.62 -3.34 -2.91
CA CYS A 129 -11.01 -3.64 -3.26
C CYS A 129 -11.72 -2.45 -3.91
N ALA A 130 -11.35 -1.21 -3.54
CA ALA A 130 -11.96 0.00 -4.10
C ALA A 130 -11.45 0.30 -5.52
N VAL A 131 -10.29 -0.22 -5.92
CA VAL A 131 -9.70 -0.02 -7.25
C VAL A 131 -9.71 -1.30 -8.11
N ALA A 132 -10.48 -2.31 -7.68
CA ALA A 132 -10.50 -3.63 -8.32
C ALA A 132 -10.89 -3.57 -9.80
N GLU A 133 -11.77 -2.64 -10.18
CA GLU A 133 -12.24 -2.46 -11.56
C GLU A 133 -11.11 -2.11 -12.54
N TRP A 134 -10.06 -1.42 -12.07
CA TRP A 134 -8.89 -1.08 -12.87
C TRP A 134 -7.77 -2.13 -12.78
N GLN A 135 -7.95 -3.15 -11.95
CA GLN A 135 -6.94 -4.16 -11.63
C GLN A 135 -7.54 -5.58 -11.73
N PRO A 136 -7.88 -6.06 -12.95
CA PRO A 136 -8.72 -7.25 -13.15
C PRO A 136 -8.12 -8.54 -12.57
N TRP A 137 -6.79 -8.60 -12.39
CA TRP A 137 -6.11 -9.73 -11.75
C TRP A 137 -6.40 -9.87 -10.26
N ILE A 138 -6.98 -8.84 -9.62
CA ILE A 138 -7.46 -8.87 -8.24
C ILE A 138 -8.82 -9.57 -8.17
N GLU A 139 -9.67 -9.40 -9.19
CA GLU A 139 -11.01 -9.98 -9.26
C GLU A 139 -10.98 -11.49 -9.41
N GLY A 140 -9.99 -12.03 -10.13
CA GLY A 140 -9.77 -13.47 -10.27
C GLY A 140 -9.51 -14.22 -8.94
N LYS A 141 -9.19 -13.51 -7.85
CA LYS A 141 -9.04 -14.09 -6.50
C LYS A 141 -10.23 -13.86 -5.58
N ASN A 142 -11.24 -13.11 -6.04
CA ASN A 142 -12.34 -12.59 -5.23
C ASN A 142 -13.73 -12.95 -5.80
N GLN A 143 -13.87 -14.06 -6.53
CA GLN A 143 -15.19 -14.59 -6.86
C GLN A 143 -15.90 -15.06 -5.57
N GLY A 144 -16.81 -14.21 -5.07
CA GLY A 144 -17.98 -14.62 -4.28
C GLY A 144 -18.10 -14.15 -2.83
N ARG A 145 -17.06 -13.58 -2.19
CA ARG A 145 -17.14 -13.28 -0.73
C ARG A 145 -16.70 -11.90 -0.26
N VAL A 146 -16.14 -11.05 -1.11
CA VAL A 146 -15.59 -9.75 -0.65
C VAL A 146 -16.68 -8.68 -0.46
N HIS A 147 -17.78 -8.75 -1.21
CA HIS A 147 -18.87 -7.78 -1.11
C HIS A 147 -19.50 -7.71 0.30
N ARG A 148 -19.53 -8.82 1.05
CA ARG A 148 -20.16 -8.87 2.38
C ARG A 148 -19.30 -8.31 3.51
N TYR A 149 -17.98 -8.47 3.43
CA TYR A 149 -17.04 -7.92 4.43
C TYR A 149 -16.82 -6.41 4.23
N LEU A 150 -16.93 -5.91 3.00
CA LEU A 150 -16.84 -4.47 2.72
C LEU A 150 -17.96 -3.65 3.35
N HIS A 151 -19.17 -4.19 3.52
CA HIS A 151 -20.25 -3.49 4.22
C HIS A 151 -19.97 -3.34 5.72
N VAL A 152 -19.39 -4.36 6.36
CA VAL A 152 -19.04 -4.32 7.79
C VAL A 152 -17.87 -3.37 8.01
N LEU A 153 -16.80 -3.49 7.22
CA LEU A 153 -15.65 -2.60 7.32
C LEU A 153 -16.00 -1.15 6.97
N ARG A 154 -16.89 -0.90 6.01
CA ARG A 154 -17.38 0.44 5.65
C ARG A 154 -18.30 1.04 6.72
N ALA A 155 -19.10 0.24 7.42
CA ALA A 155 -19.93 0.70 8.53
C ALA A 155 -19.07 1.10 9.74
N GLU A 156 -18.05 0.31 10.05
CA GLU A 156 -17.12 0.57 11.15
C GLU A 156 -16.17 1.74 10.84
N TYR A 157 -15.74 1.89 9.58
CA TYR A 157 -14.97 3.04 9.10
C TYR A 157 -15.74 4.37 9.19
N ARG A 158 -17.04 4.34 8.88
CA ARG A 158 -17.90 5.52 8.93
C ARG A 158 -18.21 5.94 10.38
N SER A 159 -18.26 4.99 11.31
CA SER A 159 -18.43 5.27 12.76
C SER A 159 -17.18 5.84 13.42
N ASN A 160 -15.97 5.51 12.94
CA ASN A 160 -14.70 5.98 13.51
C ASN A 160 -14.14 7.28 12.90
N GLY A 161 -14.97 8.04 12.16
CA GLY A 161 -14.61 9.40 11.74
C GLY A 161 -13.54 9.52 10.65
N PHE A 162 -13.17 8.44 9.96
CA PHE A 162 -12.23 8.52 8.83
C PHE A 162 -12.94 9.11 7.61
N ALA A 163 -12.39 10.22 7.10
CA ALA A 163 -13.01 11.06 6.09
C ALA A 163 -13.42 10.29 4.82
N SER A 164 -14.68 10.47 4.45
CA SER A 164 -15.30 9.93 3.26
C SER A 164 -14.74 10.61 2.00
N ALA A 165 -14.02 9.87 1.16
CA ALA A 165 -13.93 10.22 -0.25
C ALA A 165 -15.36 10.14 -0.84
N LYS A 166 -15.95 11.31 -1.10
CA LYS A 166 -17.20 11.41 -1.87
C LYS A 166 -16.91 10.89 -3.28
N ILE A 167 -17.38 9.70 -3.60
CA ILE A 167 -17.58 9.32 -4.99
C ILE A 167 -18.84 10.05 -5.42
N SER A 168 -18.67 11.08 -6.25
CA SER A 168 -19.78 11.77 -6.93
C SER A 168 -20.49 10.74 -7.81
N SER A 169 -21.67 10.31 -7.38
CA SER A 169 -22.66 9.72 -8.26
C SER A 169 -23.26 10.84 -9.11
N SER A 170 -22.68 11.11 -10.27
CA SER A 170 -23.32 11.83 -11.37
C SER A 170 -22.83 11.16 -12.64
N GLY A 171 -23.55 10.16 -13.13
CA GLY A 171 -24.54 10.34 -14.20
C GLY A 171 -23.93 9.67 -15.44
N MET A 172 -24.61 8.87 -16.24
CA MET A 172 -25.99 8.99 -16.67
C MET A 172 -26.40 7.68 -17.36
N TRP A 173 -27.64 7.29 -17.12
CA TRP A 173 -28.37 6.28 -17.86
C TRP A 173 -28.52 6.71 -19.33
N ILE A 174 -28.26 5.79 -20.27
CA ILE A 174 -29.15 5.27 -21.34
C ILE A 174 -28.41 4.08 -21.98
#